data_AF-A0A2P4YXN0-F1
#
_entry.id   AF-A0A2P4YXN0-F1
#
_cell.length_a   1.000
_cell.length_b   1.000
_cell.length_c   1.000
_cell.angle_alpha   90.00
_cell.angle_beta   90.00
_cell.angle_gamma   90.00
#
_symmetry.space_group_name_H-M   'P 1'
#
loop_
_entity.id
_entity.type
_entity.pdbx_description
1 polymer ?
#
loop_
_entity_poly.entity_id
_entity_poly.type
_entity_poly.pdbx_seq_one_letter_code
_entity_poly.pdbx_strand_id
1 'polypeptide(L)'
;MMINKEKRIYQERIFLDSFDYSELEKTDPILSGGFNVVYRRTCPVEIRLIDSDDVEEIGTTENINFRVMIKGSKSLPDIIRFEITCDNDLFLFYTRDFSVSDFNELKVVQNLVCDYTDFTETFCRIVNNTIQDQLGCFAKFCLRVDGSAKLTFIQVMEYKFLELLSIDFQQTPEEIIRNSISFRYSFMKSKVALMEGRFLEISNLLSIRNPNLLHYLQKNSNCIRNKY
;
A
#
# COMPACT_ATOMS: atom_id res chain seq x y z
N MET A 1 14.58 19.12 40.60
CA MET A 1 14.59 17.64 40.48
C MET A 1 13.36 17.15 39.68
N MET A 2 13.14 17.69 38.47
CA MET A 2 11.95 17.41 37.63
C MET A 2 12.30 17.08 36.17
N ILE A 3 13.59 17.02 35.81
CA ILE A 3 14.05 16.84 34.42
C ILE A 3 14.27 15.34 34.05
N ASN A 4 14.31 14.45 35.05
CA ASN A 4 14.61 13.01 34.84
C ASN A 4 13.39 12.12 34.59
N LYS A 5 12.16 12.60 34.75
CA LYS A 5 10.95 11.78 34.51
C LYS A 5 10.49 11.82 33.05
N GLU A 6 10.58 12.96 32.37
CA GLU A 6 10.17 13.08 30.96
C GLU A 6 11.14 12.37 30.00
N LYS A 7 12.44 12.33 30.31
CA LYS A 7 13.42 11.56 29.53
C LYS A 7 13.20 10.04 29.59
N ARG A 8 12.67 9.51 30.70
CA ARG A 8 12.31 8.08 30.80
C ARG A 8 11.07 7.74 29.97
N ILE A 9 10.07 8.62 29.95
CA ILE A 9 8.84 8.40 29.16
C ILE A 9 9.14 8.45 27.65
N TYR A 10 10.12 9.25 27.21
CA TYR A 10 10.60 9.23 25.83
C TYR A 10 11.46 7.99 25.49
N GLN A 11 12.20 7.42 26.45
CA GLN A 11 12.94 6.17 26.24
C GLN A 11 12.04 4.92 26.22
N GLU A 12 10.91 4.93 26.93
CA GLU A 12 9.96 3.80 26.94
C GLU A 12 9.01 3.76 25.72
N ARG A 13 8.90 4.86 24.96
CA ARG A 13 8.14 4.88 23.70
C ARG A 13 8.83 4.17 22.53
N ILE A 14 10.03 3.61 22.72
CA ILE A 14 10.89 3.14 21.62
C ILE A 14 10.78 1.61 21.37
N PHE A 15 10.10 0.81 22.19
CA PHE A 15 10.12 -0.66 21.99
C PHE A 15 8.93 -1.26 21.22
N LEU A 16 7.88 -0.48 20.93
CA LEU A 16 6.67 -1.00 20.27
C LEU A 16 6.69 -0.89 18.74
N ASP A 17 7.64 -0.14 18.17
CA ASP A 17 7.61 0.23 16.73
C ASP A 17 8.72 -0.42 15.90
N SER A 18 9.51 -1.34 16.45
CA SER A 18 10.59 -2.01 15.73
C SER A 18 10.33 -3.51 15.59
N PHE A 19 9.20 -3.88 15.00
CA PHE A 19 9.16 -5.17 14.34
C PHE A 19 9.87 -5.02 12.99
N ASP A 20 11.08 -5.53 12.90
CA ASP A 20 11.78 -5.64 11.64
C ASP A 20 11.22 -6.84 10.85
N TYR A 21 10.28 -6.56 9.95
CA TYR A 21 9.72 -7.56 9.04
C TYR A 21 10.56 -7.73 7.77
N SER A 22 11.70 -7.06 7.64
CA SER A 22 12.47 -7.01 6.40
C SER A 22 12.90 -8.40 5.91
N GLU A 23 13.19 -9.33 6.81
CA GLU A 23 13.53 -10.71 6.43
C GLU A 23 12.34 -11.47 5.82
N LEU A 24 11.14 -11.26 6.35
CA LEU A 24 9.92 -11.84 5.79
C LEU A 24 9.57 -11.19 4.44
N GLU A 25 9.77 -9.87 4.31
CA GLU A 25 9.55 -9.15 3.04
C GLU A 25 10.51 -9.60 1.93
N LYS A 26 11.76 -10.00 2.25
CA LYS A 26 12.72 -10.53 1.25
C LYS A 26 12.27 -11.82 0.57
N THR A 27 11.33 -12.55 1.18
CA THR A 27 10.79 -13.79 0.61
C THR A 27 9.62 -13.55 -0.33
N ASP A 28 9.24 -12.29 -0.56
CA ASP A 28 8.19 -11.90 -1.48
C ASP A 28 8.57 -12.25 -2.93
N PRO A 29 7.81 -13.12 -3.62
CA PRO A 29 8.08 -13.49 -5.01
C PRO A 29 8.15 -12.30 -5.96
N ILE A 30 7.44 -11.19 -5.70
CA ILE A 30 7.46 -10.04 -6.62
C ILE A 30 8.75 -9.23 -6.56
N LEU A 31 9.52 -9.38 -5.48
CA LEU A 31 10.84 -8.77 -5.35
C LEU A 31 11.94 -9.59 -6.03
N SER A 32 11.60 -10.77 -6.54
CA SER A 32 12.52 -11.56 -7.34
C SER A 32 13.00 -10.76 -8.56
N GLY A 33 14.27 -10.92 -8.93
CA GLY A 33 14.87 -10.20 -10.06
C GLY A 33 15.46 -8.82 -9.72
N GLY A 34 15.64 -8.49 -8.43
CA GLY A 34 16.43 -7.34 -7.98
C GLY A 34 15.63 -6.04 -7.78
N PHE A 35 14.33 -6.16 -7.57
CA PHE A 35 13.47 -5.02 -7.27
C PHE A 35 13.57 -4.61 -5.80
N ASN A 36 13.54 -3.30 -5.56
CA ASN A 36 13.48 -2.70 -4.23
C ASN A 36 12.22 -1.86 -4.11
N VAL A 37 11.46 -2.02 -3.03
CA VAL A 37 10.28 -1.20 -2.75
C VAL A 37 10.73 0.21 -2.35
N VAL A 38 10.15 1.21 -2.99
CA VAL A 38 10.39 2.64 -2.67
C VAL A 38 9.15 3.35 -2.16
N TYR A 39 7.96 2.80 -2.40
CA TYR A 39 6.71 3.37 -1.92
C TYR A 39 5.68 2.28 -1.65
N ARG A 40 4.91 2.44 -0.57
CA ARG A 40 3.76 1.62 -0.23
C ARG A 40 2.73 2.46 0.53
N ARG A 41 1.53 2.62 -0.04
CA ARG A 41 0.40 3.31 0.59
C ARG A 41 -0.92 2.72 0.12
N THR A 42 -1.91 2.80 1.00
CA THR A 42 -3.30 2.47 0.70
C THR A 42 -4.05 3.76 0.41
N CYS A 43 -4.88 3.77 -0.63
CA CYS A 43 -5.62 4.94 -1.09
C CYS A 43 -7.06 4.54 -1.44
N PRO A 44 -8.07 5.37 -1.11
CA PRO A 44 -9.42 5.16 -1.63
C PRO A 44 -9.43 5.40 -3.13
N VAL A 45 -9.97 4.45 -3.89
CA VAL A 45 -10.06 4.49 -5.36
C VAL A 45 -11.45 4.04 -5.77
N GLU A 46 -12.07 4.76 -6.69
CA GLU A 46 -13.32 4.35 -7.30
C GLU A 46 -13.05 3.31 -8.39
N ILE A 47 -13.45 2.06 -8.15
CA ILE A 47 -13.34 0.97 -9.12
C ILE A 47 -14.59 1.00 -10.00
N ARG A 48 -14.38 1.00 -11.33
CA ARG A 48 -15.46 0.87 -12.32
C ARG A 48 -15.17 -0.31 -13.23
N LEU A 49 -16.21 -1.05 -13.60
CA LEU A 49 -16.14 -2.03 -14.67
C LEU A 49 -16.51 -1.34 -15.98
N ILE A 50 -15.71 -1.59 -17.02
CA ILE A 50 -15.98 -1.16 -18.38
C ILE A 50 -16.32 -2.40 -19.19
N ASP A 51 -17.56 -2.43 -19.66
CA ASP A 51 -18.03 -3.45 -20.59
C ASP A 51 -17.64 -3.12 -22.04
N SER A 52 -17.87 -4.07 -22.95
CA SER A 52 -17.48 -4.02 -24.37
C SER A 52 -17.90 -2.75 -25.14
N ASP A 53 -18.92 -2.03 -24.65
CA ASP A 53 -19.47 -0.82 -25.28
C ASP A 53 -18.89 0.50 -24.69
N ASP A 54 -17.79 0.42 -23.91
CA ASP A 54 -17.16 1.54 -23.20
C ASP A 54 -18.10 2.29 -22.23
N VAL A 55 -19.21 1.66 -21.82
CA VAL A 55 -20.12 2.20 -20.81
C VAL A 55 -19.56 1.90 -19.43
N GLU A 56 -19.27 2.96 -18.67
CA GLU A 56 -18.80 2.84 -17.29
C GLU A 56 -19.97 2.53 -16.35
N GLU A 57 -19.89 1.42 -15.62
CA GLU A 57 -20.83 1.12 -14.54
C GLU A 57 -20.64 2.06 -13.33
N ILE A 58 -21.65 2.15 -12.47
CA ILE A 58 -21.55 2.89 -11.20
C ILE A 58 -20.49 2.21 -10.35
N GLY A 59 -19.42 2.95 -10.05
CA GLY A 59 -18.27 2.42 -9.34
C GLY A 59 -18.49 2.23 -7.84
N THR A 60 -17.68 1.36 -7.24
CA THR A 60 -17.55 1.22 -5.79
C THR A 60 -16.23 1.84 -5.35
N THR A 61 -16.22 2.49 -4.18
CA THR A 61 -14.96 2.97 -3.59
C THR A 61 -14.34 1.87 -2.76
N GLU A 62 -13.11 1.48 -3.11
CA GLU A 62 -12.33 0.50 -2.35
C GLU A 62 -10.97 1.05 -1.95
N ASN A 63 -10.38 0.47 -0.90
CA ASN A 63 -9.04 0.79 -0.46
C ASN A 63 -8.04 -0.04 -1.27
N ILE A 64 -7.37 0.62 -2.20
CA ILE A 64 -6.37 0.02 -3.07
C ILE A 64 -4.97 0.22 -2.50
N ASN A 65 -4.19 -0.85 -2.46
CA ASN A 65 -2.81 -0.87 -2.05
C ASN A 65 -1.90 -0.58 -3.27
N PHE A 66 -1.27 0.59 -3.26
CA PHE A 66 -0.25 0.97 -4.23
C PHE A 66 1.14 0.61 -3.72
N ARG A 67 1.92 -0.05 -4.56
CA ARG A 67 3.34 -0.32 -4.31
C ARG A 67 4.16 0.08 -5.53
N VAL A 68 5.24 0.83 -5.28
CA VAL A 68 6.22 1.21 -6.31
C VAL A 68 7.53 0.55 -6.00
N MET A 69 8.11 -0.08 -7.00
CA MET A 69 9.39 -0.76 -6.93
C MET A 69 10.32 -0.28 -8.04
N ILE A 70 11.62 -0.30 -7.76
CA ILE A 70 12.65 0.02 -8.75
C ILE A 70 13.63 -1.14 -8.87
N LYS A 71 14.09 -1.41 -10.08
CA LYS A 71 15.23 -2.28 -10.35
C LYS A 71 16.40 -1.44 -10.82
N GLY A 72 17.61 -1.75 -10.34
CA GLY A 72 18.81 -0.98 -10.66
C GLY A 72 19.09 0.14 -9.66
N SER A 73 19.77 1.20 -10.11
CA SER A 73 20.20 2.30 -9.24
C SER A 73 19.05 3.24 -8.88
N LYS A 74 19.09 3.87 -7.70
CA LYS A 74 18.08 4.87 -7.29
C LYS A 74 18.12 6.14 -8.15
N SER A 75 19.31 6.55 -8.59
CA SER A 75 19.50 7.75 -9.40
C SER A 75 19.03 7.58 -10.84
N LEU A 76 19.11 6.37 -11.37
CA LEU A 76 18.66 6.00 -12.70
C LEU A 76 18.18 4.55 -12.65
N PRO A 77 16.89 4.31 -12.37
CA PRO A 77 16.32 2.97 -12.39
C PRO A 77 16.42 2.37 -13.79
N ASP A 78 16.60 1.05 -13.88
CA ASP A 78 16.46 0.33 -15.14
C ASP A 78 14.98 0.13 -15.48
N ILE A 79 14.18 -0.19 -14.46
CA ILE A 79 12.74 -0.44 -14.54
C ILE A 79 12.07 0.11 -13.28
N ILE A 80 10.97 0.84 -13.46
CA ILE A 80 10.04 1.23 -12.40
C ILE A 80 8.81 0.34 -12.53
N ARG A 81 8.49 -0.44 -11.49
CA ARG A 81 7.29 -1.28 -11.45
C ARG A 81 6.26 -0.67 -10.53
N PHE A 82 5.06 -0.47 -11.04
CA PHE A 82 3.87 -0.18 -10.25
C PHE A 82 3.07 -1.46 -10.05
N GLU A 83 2.59 -1.63 -8.82
CA GLU A 83 1.76 -2.73 -8.38
C GLU A 83 0.51 -2.16 -7.70
N ILE A 84 -0.63 -2.75 -8.04
CA ILE A 84 -1.95 -2.45 -7.51
C ILE A 84 -2.53 -3.75 -6.97
N THR A 85 -2.90 -3.76 -5.70
CA THR A 85 -3.60 -4.89 -5.05
C THR A 85 -4.77 -4.41 -4.20
N CYS A 86 -5.72 -5.29 -3.92
CA CYS A 86 -6.78 -5.07 -2.94
C CYS A 86 -6.71 -6.14 -1.84
N ASP A 87 -7.13 -5.76 -0.62
CA ASP A 87 -7.29 -6.71 0.48
C ASP A 87 -8.69 -7.33 0.53
N ASN A 88 -9.70 -6.64 -0.03
CA ASN A 88 -11.07 -7.17 -0.17
C ASN A 88 -11.20 -8.14 -1.34
N ASP A 89 -10.48 -7.88 -2.44
CA ASP A 89 -10.37 -8.79 -3.58
C ASP A 89 -8.92 -9.25 -3.76
N LEU A 90 -8.67 -10.51 -3.42
CA LEU A 90 -7.35 -11.13 -3.51
C LEU A 90 -6.88 -11.35 -4.96
N PHE A 91 -7.81 -11.41 -5.91
CA PHE A 91 -7.53 -11.62 -7.34
C PHE A 91 -7.28 -10.31 -8.09
N LEU A 92 -7.65 -9.17 -7.49
CA LEU A 92 -7.27 -7.86 -7.99
C LEU A 92 -5.77 -7.66 -7.78
N PHE A 93 -5.01 -7.91 -8.85
CA PHE A 93 -3.57 -7.76 -8.85
C PHE A 93 -3.07 -7.36 -10.23
N TYR A 94 -2.72 -6.08 -10.35
CA TYR A 94 -2.30 -5.45 -11.57
C TYR A 94 -0.89 -4.93 -11.44
N THR A 95 -0.12 -5.04 -12.52
CA THR A 95 1.24 -4.52 -12.59
C THR A 95 1.47 -3.74 -13.87
N ARG A 96 2.37 -2.77 -13.81
CA ARG A 96 2.90 -2.07 -14.98
C ARG A 96 4.37 -1.75 -14.76
N ASP A 97 5.19 -2.18 -15.71
CA ASP A 97 6.62 -1.88 -15.74
C ASP A 97 6.88 -0.72 -16.69
N PHE A 98 7.72 0.22 -16.29
CA PHE A 98 8.16 1.34 -17.11
C PHE A 98 9.67 1.27 -17.29
N SER A 99 10.13 1.09 -18.52
CA SER A 99 11.47 1.47 -18.95
C SER A 99 11.52 2.97 -19.27
N VAL A 100 12.73 3.48 -19.57
CA VAL A 100 12.92 4.87 -20.02
C VAL A 100 12.11 5.16 -21.30
N SER A 101 12.05 4.21 -22.24
CA SER A 101 11.27 4.37 -23.47
C SER A 101 9.75 4.38 -23.20
N ASP A 102 9.25 3.46 -22.36
CA ASP A 102 7.82 3.43 -21.99
C ASP A 102 7.39 4.77 -21.35
N PHE A 103 8.23 5.31 -20.47
CA PHE A 103 7.94 6.58 -19.82
C PHE A 103 7.99 7.76 -20.79
N ASN A 104 8.93 7.79 -21.73
CA ASN A 104 8.99 8.87 -22.71
C ASN A 104 7.74 8.91 -23.59
N GLU A 105 7.19 7.74 -23.94
CA GLU A 105 5.90 7.65 -24.63
C GLU A 105 4.78 8.21 -23.75
N LEU A 106 4.69 7.78 -22.49
CA LEU A 106 3.71 8.30 -21.53
C LEU A 106 3.82 9.82 -21.34
N LYS A 107 5.06 10.33 -21.24
CA LYS A 107 5.39 11.74 -21.07
C LYS A 107 4.89 12.58 -22.24
N VAL A 108 5.07 12.10 -23.47
CA VAL A 108 4.56 12.78 -24.67
C VAL A 108 3.03 12.71 -24.75
N VAL A 109 2.45 11.53 -24.51
CA VAL A 109 0.99 11.33 -24.61
C VAL A 109 0.22 12.19 -23.60
N GLN A 110 0.73 12.31 -22.37
CA GLN A 110 0.05 13.04 -21.28
C GLN A 110 0.66 14.41 -20.98
N ASN A 111 1.62 14.87 -21.79
CA ASN A 111 2.35 16.13 -21.60
C ASN A 111 2.94 16.28 -20.18
N LEU A 112 3.56 15.21 -19.66
CA LEU A 112 4.18 15.25 -18.34
C LEU A 112 5.43 16.13 -18.35
N VAL A 113 5.65 16.87 -17.27
CA VAL A 113 6.81 17.77 -17.13
C VAL A 113 8.00 17.07 -16.49
N CYS A 114 7.76 16.10 -15.60
CA CYS A 114 8.81 15.41 -14.85
C CYS A 114 9.67 14.51 -15.74
N ASP A 115 10.89 14.25 -15.29
CA ASP A 115 11.78 13.28 -15.92
C ASP A 115 11.61 11.88 -15.34
N TYR A 116 12.15 10.87 -16.02
CA TYR A 116 12.00 9.47 -15.63
C TYR A 116 12.51 9.20 -14.20
N THR A 117 13.59 9.88 -13.80
CA THR A 117 14.16 9.79 -12.45
C THR A 117 13.23 10.29 -11.36
N ASP A 118 12.39 11.26 -11.69
CA ASP A 118 11.46 11.92 -10.76
C ASP A 118 10.05 11.32 -10.84
N PHE A 119 9.85 10.34 -11.74
CA PHE A 119 8.53 9.79 -12.01
C PHE A 119 7.95 9.11 -10.78
N THR A 120 8.76 8.35 -10.04
CA THR A 120 8.33 7.71 -8.78
C THR A 120 7.88 8.74 -7.76
N GLU A 121 8.64 9.81 -7.58
CA GLU A 121 8.30 10.86 -6.61
C GLU A 121 7.03 11.62 -7.00
N THR A 122 6.87 11.88 -8.30
CA THR A 122 5.67 12.51 -8.87
C THR A 122 4.44 11.65 -8.60
N PHE A 123 4.50 10.35 -8.91
CA PHE A 123 3.42 9.40 -8.62
C PHE A 123 3.09 9.36 -7.12
N CYS A 124 4.11 9.26 -6.26
CA CYS A 124 3.92 9.24 -4.80
C CYS A 124 3.22 10.51 -4.31
N ARG A 125 3.57 11.68 -4.86
CA ARG A 125 2.94 12.95 -4.50
C ARG A 125 1.46 12.97 -4.89
N ILE A 126 1.14 12.53 -6.11
CA ILE A 126 -0.25 12.44 -6.59
C ILE A 126 -1.07 11.53 -5.67
N VAL A 127 -0.57 10.32 -5.38
CA VAL A 127 -1.26 9.37 -4.49
C VAL A 127 -1.46 9.98 -3.09
N ASN A 128 -0.44 10.61 -2.50
CA ASN A 128 -0.57 11.21 -1.17
C ASN A 128 -1.59 12.37 -1.16
N ASN A 129 -1.64 13.18 -2.21
CA ASN A 129 -2.63 14.26 -2.33
C ASN A 129 -4.05 13.68 -2.41
N THR A 130 -4.24 12.58 -3.14
CA THR A 130 -5.52 11.85 -3.20
C THR A 130 -5.92 11.27 -1.83
N ILE A 131 -4.98 10.66 -1.10
CA ILE A 131 -5.24 10.11 0.24
C ILE A 131 -5.70 11.20 1.21
N GLN A 132 -5.10 12.38 1.13
CA GLN A 132 -5.38 13.50 2.03
C GLN A 132 -6.60 14.32 1.60
N ASP A 133 -7.28 13.94 0.50
CA ASP A 133 -8.33 14.72 -0.17
C ASP A 133 -7.92 16.20 -0.37
N GLN A 134 -6.63 16.41 -0.65
CA GLN A 134 -6.11 17.73 -0.91
C GLN A 134 -6.51 18.16 -2.31
N LEU A 135 -7.05 19.37 -2.42
CA LEU A 135 -7.41 20.00 -3.69
C LEU A 135 -8.54 19.27 -4.46
N GLY A 136 -9.35 18.44 -3.80
CA GLY A 136 -10.44 17.69 -4.45
C GLY A 136 -9.92 16.62 -5.42
N CYS A 137 -8.81 15.97 -5.09
CA CYS A 137 -8.23 14.91 -5.90
C CYS A 137 -8.81 13.55 -5.52
N PHE A 138 -9.27 12.79 -6.50
CA PHE A 138 -9.70 11.39 -6.34
C PHE A 138 -9.04 10.51 -7.42
N ALA A 139 -9.10 9.19 -7.22
CA ALA A 139 -8.57 8.22 -8.17
C ALA A 139 -9.70 7.31 -8.67
N LYS A 140 -9.67 6.99 -9.96
CA LYS A 140 -10.57 6.05 -10.62
C LYS A 140 -9.74 4.91 -11.20
N PHE A 141 -10.18 3.66 -11.03
CA PHE A 141 -9.57 2.50 -11.65
C PHE A 141 -10.61 1.73 -12.47
N CYS A 142 -10.50 1.87 -13.78
CA CYS A 142 -11.42 1.23 -14.72
C CYS A 142 -10.87 -0.13 -15.15
N LEU A 143 -11.57 -1.20 -14.84
CA LEU A 143 -11.22 -2.57 -15.20
C LEU A 143 -11.96 -2.99 -16.46
N ARG A 144 -11.26 -3.62 -17.41
CA ARG A 144 -11.87 -4.21 -18.61
C ARG A 144 -11.89 -5.73 -18.53
N VAL A 145 -12.81 -6.33 -19.28
CA VAL A 145 -13.00 -7.79 -19.36
C VAL A 145 -11.79 -8.53 -19.93
N ASP A 146 -10.96 -7.85 -20.73
CA ASP A 146 -9.72 -8.41 -21.30
C ASP A 146 -8.54 -8.45 -20.31
N GLY A 147 -8.76 -8.02 -19.07
CA GLY A 147 -7.73 -7.93 -18.04
C GLY A 147 -6.85 -6.69 -18.17
N SER A 148 -7.12 -5.78 -19.11
CA SER A 148 -6.53 -4.45 -19.09
C SER A 148 -7.25 -3.57 -18.07
N ALA A 149 -6.55 -2.59 -17.51
CA ALA A 149 -7.15 -1.63 -16.61
C ALA A 149 -6.49 -0.26 -16.78
N LYS A 150 -7.23 0.79 -16.46
CA LYS A 150 -6.74 2.17 -16.54
C LYS A 150 -6.94 2.86 -15.20
N LEU A 151 -5.83 3.25 -14.57
CA LEU A 151 -5.83 4.09 -13.38
C LEU A 151 -5.76 5.54 -13.81
N THR A 152 -6.64 6.38 -13.27
CA THR A 152 -6.66 7.81 -13.56
C THR A 152 -6.80 8.60 -12.26
N PHE A 153 -5.89 9.53 -12.03
CA PHE A 153 -6.00 10.53 -10.98
C PHE A 153 -6.66 11.78 -11.53
N ILE A 154 -7.70 12.24 -10.86
CA ILE A 154 -8.56 13.33 -11.32
C ILE A 154 -8.65 14.37 -10.21
N GLN A 155 -8.46 15.62 -10.58
CA GLN A 155 -8.70 16.77 -9.72
C GLN A 155 -10.01 17.45 -10.12
N VAL A 156 -10.92 17.63 -9.16
CA VAL A 156 -12.14 18.40 -9.37
C VAL A 156 -11.83 19.88 -9.26
N MET A 157 -12.06 20.61 -10.36
CA MET A 157 -12.05 22.07 -10.38
C MET A 157 -13.49 22.59 -10.40
N GLU A 158 -13.70 23.88 -10.18
CA GLU A 158 -15.04 24.50 -10.08
C GLU A 158 -15.96 24.20 -11.27
N TYR A 159 -15.42 24.09 -12.49
CA TYR A 159 -16.21 23.94 -13.72
C TYR A 159 -15.76 22.78 -14.62
N LYS A 160 -14.76 22.00 -14.20
CA LYS A 160 -14.23 20.89 -14.99
C LYS A 160 -13.43 19.91 -14.14
N PHE A 161 -13.24 18.71 -14.67
CA PHE A 161 -12.26 17.76 -14.15
C PHE A 161 -10.93 17.95 -14.86
N LEU A 162 -9.83 17.85 -14.11
CA LEU A 162 -8.47 17.82 -14.65
C LEU A 162 -7.89 16.43 -14.41
N GLU A 163 -7.56 15.72 -15.48
CA GLU A 163 -6.77 14.49 -15.38
C GLU A 163 -5.31 14.85 -15.06
N LEU A 164 -4.81 14.36 -13.92
CA LEU A 164 -3.45 14.62 -13.46
C LEU A 164 -2.45 13.61 -14.00
N LEU A 165 -2.85 12.35 -14.06
CA LEU A 165 -2.04 11.23 -14.51
C LEU A 165 -2.97 10.06 -14.82
N SER A 166 -2.71 9.38 -15.93
CA SER A 166 -3.35 8.12 -16.24
C SER A 166 -2.33 7.03 -16.58
N ILE A 167 -2.57 5.81 -16.15
CA ILE A 167 -1.65 4.70 -16.39
C ILE A 167 -2.47 3.46 -16.76
N ASP A 168 -2.11 2.86 -17.88
CA ASP A 168 -2.62 1.56 -18.29
C ASP A 168 -1.85 0.46 -17.55
N PHE A 169 -2.60 -0.46 -16.99
CA PHE A 169 -2.16 -1.62 -16.25
C PHE A 169 -2.64 -2.89 -16.92
N GLN A 170 -1.91 -3.98 -16.67
CA GLN A 170 -2.32 -5.30 -17.09
C GLN A 170 -2.51 -6.20 -15.86
N GLN A 171 -3.56 -7.01 -15.89
CA GLN A 171 -3.78 -8.03 -14.88
C GLN A 171 -2.63 -9.01 -14.89
N THR A 172 -2.16 -9.35 -13.70
CA THR A 172 -1.06 -10.28 -13.53
C THR A 172 -1.55 -11.71 -13.79
N PRO A 173 -0.75 -12.61 -14.42
CA PRO A 173 -1.14 -14.00 -14.63
C PRO A 173 -1.55 -14.74 -13.34
N GLU A 174 -2.52 -15.65 -13.44
CA GLU A 174 -3.11 -16.35 -12.30
C GLU A 174 -2.07 -17.09 -11.43
N GLU A 175 -1.04 -17.67 -12.05
CA GLU A 175 0.04 -18.36 -11.33
C GLU A 175 0.76 -17.42 -10.35
N ILE A 176 1.06 -16.19 -10.79
CA ILE A 176 1.71 -15.18 -9.97
C ILE A 176 0.75 -14.64 -8.92
N ILE A 177 -0.53 -14.47 -9.26
CA ILE A 177 -1.58 -14.10 -8.30
C ILE A 177 -1.64 -15.12 -7.17
N ARG A 178 -1.69 -16.42 -7.49
CA ARG A 178 -1.74 -17.49 -6.50
C ARG A 178 -0.51 -17.51 -5.58
N ASN A 179 0.68 -17.30 -6.16
CA ASN A 179 1.93 -17.20 -5.40
C ASN A 179 1.92 -15.99 -4.46
N SER A 180 1.44 -14.84 -4.94
CA SER A 180 1.28 -13.63 -4.13
C SER A 180 0.27 -13.82 -2.99
N ILE A 181 -0.90 -14.42 -3.26
CA ILE A 181 -1.89 -14.73 -2.22
C ILE A 181 -1.28 -15.66 -1.16
N SER A 182 -0.60 -16.72 -1.59
CA SER A 182 0.05 -17.68 -0.68
C SER A 182 1.13 -17.01 0.18
N PHE A 183 1.91 -16.11 -0.43
CA PHE A 183 2.90 -15.30 0.28
C PHE A 183 2.23 -14.33 1.28
N ARG A 184 1.27 -13.50 0.84
CA ARG A 184 0.54 -12.55 1.70
C ARG A 184 -0.10 -13.25 2.90
N TYR A 185 -0.71 -14.41 2.68
CA TYR A 185 -1.27 -15.23 3.76
C TYR A 185 -0.18 -15.70 4.73
N SER A 186 0.89 -16.30 4.22
CA SER A 186 2.01 -16.79 5.04
C SER A 186 2.69 -15.67 5.83
N PHE A 187 2.86 -14.51 5.20
CA PHE A 187 3.42 -13.30 5.78
C PHE A 187 2.54 -12.79 6.92
N MET A 188 1.23 -12.65 6.69
CA MET A 188 0.27 -12.21 7.70
C MET A 188 0.17 -13.20 8.86
N LYS A 189 0.14 -14.52 8.57
CA LYS A 189 0.16 -15.56 9.60
C LYS A 189 1.40 -15.49 10.48
N SER A 190 2.57 -15.28 9.87
CA SER A 190 3.85 -15.13 10.60
C SER A 190 3.85 -13.86 11.45
N LYS A 191 3.33 -12.75 10.92
CA LYS A 191 3.18 -11.49 11.64
C LYS A 191 2.26 -11.64 12.86
N VAL A 192 1.11 -12.30 12.70
CA VAL A 192 0.20 -12.59 13.81
C VAL A 192 0.88 -13.46 14.87
N ALA A 193 1.55 -14.54 14.47
CA ALA A 193 2.24 -15.42 15.42
C ALA A 193 3.34 -14.69 16.23
N LEU A 194 4.11 -13.81 15.57
CA LEU A 194 5.12 -12.97 16.25
C LEU A 194 4.47 -11.98 17.23
N MET A 195 3.38 -11.34 16.83
CA MET A 195 2.63 -10.41 17.70
C MET A 195 2.01 -11.14 18.90
N GLU A 196 1.45 -12.33 18.70
CA GLU A 196 0.90 -13.18 19.77
C GLU A 196 1.99 -13.61 20.76
N GLY A 197 3.15 -14.05 20.27
CA GLY A 197 4.29 -14.39 21.11
C GLY A 197 4.73 -13.23 22.00
N ARG A 198 4.84 -12.02 21.44
CA ARG A 198 5.17 -10.80 22.20
C ARG A 198 4.09 -10.43 23.21
N PHE A 199 2.83 -10.54 22.83
CA PHE A 199 1.73 -10.30 23.75
C PHE A 199 1.79 -11.22 24.96
N LEU A 200 2.11 -12.51 24.76
CA LEU A 200 2.30 -13.47 25.84
C LEU A 200 3.51 -13.13 26.71
N GLU A 201 4.65 -12.74 26.13
CA GLU A 201 5.83 -12.27 26.88
C GLU A 201 5.50 -11.08 27.78
N ILE A 202 4.80 -10.06 27.23
CA ILE A 202 4.38 -8.88 27.99
C ILE A 202 3.38 -9.26 29.08
N SER A 203 2.40 -10.11 28.76
CA SER A 203 1.41 -10.61 29.72
C SER A 203 2.09 -11.33 30.90
N ASN A 204 3.08 -12.17 30.61
CA ASN A 204 3.87 -12.87 31.64
C ASN A 204 4.74 -11.91 32.47
N LEU A 205 5.32 -10.88 31.85
CA LEU A 205 6.08 -9.87 32.59
C LEU A 205 5.16 -9.06 33.52
N LEU A 206 3.98 -8.70 33.03
CA LEU A 206 2.96 -7.97 33.81
C LEU A 206 2.38 -8.82 34.94
N SER A 207 2.17 -10.13 34.74
CA SER A 207 1.71 -11.02 35.81
C SER A 207 2.70 -11.09 36.97
N ILE A 208 4.01 -11.08 36.66
CA ILE A 208 5.08 -11.10 37.64
C ILE A 208 5.25 -9.74 38.33
N ARG A 209 5.18 -8.62 37.58
CA ARG A 209 5.51 -7.30 38.12
C ARG A 209 4.33 -6.53 38.71
N ASN A 210 3.13 -6.66 38.14
CA ASN A 210 1.94 -5.90 38.54
C ASN A 210 0.65 -6.67 38.19
N PRO A 211 0.29 -7.72 38.96
CA PRO A 211 -0.85 -8.58 38.65
C PRO A 211 -2.20 -7.84 38.64
N ASN A 212 -2.34 -6.78 39.45
CA ASN A 212 -3.54 -5.95 39.49
C ASN A 212 -3.78 -5.17 38.18
N LEU A 213 -2.71 -4.71 37.52
CA LEU A 213 -2.81 -4.03 36.23
C LEU A 213 -3.19 -5.02 35.13
N LEU A 214 -2.65 -6.24 35.17
CA LEU A 214 -3.01 -7.30 34.24
C LEU A 214 -4.50 -7.67 34.35
N HIS A 215 -5.02 -7.84 35.58
CA HIS A 215 -6.44 -8.11 35.80
C HIS A 215 -7.34 -6.96 35.31
N TYR A 216 -6.92 -5.71 35.50
CA TYR A 216 -7.65 -4.55 34.99
C TYR A 216 -7.68 -4.52 33.45
N LEU A 217 -6.56 -4.78 32.79
CA LEU A 217 -6.46 -4.86 31.32
C LEU A 217 -7.30 -6.01 30.77
N GLN A 218 -7.19 -7.22 31.32
CA GLN A 218 -7.97 -8.39 30.89
C GLN A 218 -9.48 -8.16 31.04
N LYS A 219 -9.92 -7.53 32.14
CA LYS A 219 -11.32 -7.19 32.37
C LYS A 219 -11.84 -6.21 31.32
N ASN A 220 -11.03 -5.22 30.92
CA ASN A 220 -11.40 -4.23 29.90
C ASN A 220 -11.30 -4.78 28.46
N SER A 221 -10.33 -5.65 28.16
CA SER A 221 -10.20 -6.30 26.85
C SER A 221 -11.39 -7.23 26.55
N ASN A 222 -11.90 -7.94 27.56
CA ASN A 222 -13.10 -8.77 27.43
C ASN A 222 -14.39 -7.94 27.21
N CYS A 223 -14.41 -6.66 27.61
CA CYS A 223 -15.51 -5.76 27.27
C CYS A 223 -15.49 -5.30 25.80
N ILE A 224 -14.33 -5.33 25.13
CA ILE A 224 -14.19 -4.96 23.72
C ILE A 224 -14.54 -6.16 22.81
N ARG A 225 -14.18 -7.38 23.23
CA ARG A 225 -14.47 -8.61 22.47
C ARG A 225 -15.95 -9.02 22.46
N ASN A 226 -16.76 -8.49 23.39
CA ASN A 226 -18.21 -8.72 23.46
C ASN A 226 -19.05 -7.60 22.83
N LYS A 227 -18.43 -6.69 22.06
CA LYS A 227 -19.13 -5.58 21.36
C LYS A 227 -19.11 -5.68 19.84
N TYR A 228 -18.56 -6.75 19.28
CA TYR A 228 -18.60 -7.09 17.87
C TYR A 228 -18.98 -8.56 17.71
#